data_AF-A0A2V9XP78-F1
#
_entry.id   AF-A0A2V9XP78-F1
#
_cell.length_a   1.000
_cell.length_b   1.000
_cell.length_c   1.000
_cell.angle_alpha   90.00
_cell.angle_beta   90.00
_cell.angle_gamma   90.00
#
_symmetry.space_group_name_H-M   'P 1'
#
loop_
_entity.id
_entity.type
_entity.pdbx_description
1 polymer ?
#
loop_
_entity_poly.entity_id
_entity_poly.type
_entity_poly.pdbx_seq_one_letter_code
_entity_poly.pdbx_strand_id
1 'polypeptide(L)'
;MKRIFLLITILLAGVLGISAQVTYKFKTVDFPGSSFNRAHNINRLGDIVGLFSFPTGGGHGYLRHNGVFQQIDYPGAIFTSARGINSSLQIVGGYVDVNNVDHAFLLVNGQFTSFDVPGATSTDAFDIDDSGEIVGVCIDTAGVQHGFVLKDGIFSTLDFPRAATMAGCQGDLQISGSAKRRKPAYSADDRSAESVFGKERVTQIDAK
;
A
#
# COMPACT_ATOMS: atom_id res chain seq x y z
N MET A 1 54.81 36.14 -62.58
CA MET A 1 53.86 37.27 -62.62
C MET A 1 52.76 37.02 -61.59
N LYS A 2 52.56 37.98 -60.68
CA LYS A 2 51.66 37.95 -59.52
C LYS A 2 50.19 37.97 -59.94
N ARG A 3 49.29 37.21 -59.28
CA ARG A 3 47.97 37.70 -58.81
C ARG A 3 47.51 36.94 -57.56
N ILE A 4 47.17 37.75 -56.56
CA ILE A 4 46.66 37.47 -55.21
C ILE A 4 45.13 37.31 -55.25
N PHE A 5 44.55 36.37 -54.51
CA PHE A 5 43.17 36.41 -53.98
C PHE A 5 43.09 35.46 -52.77
N LEU A 6 43.25 35.97 -51.54
CA LEU A 6 42.20 36.44 -50.60
C LEU A 6 41.65 35.30 -49.72
N LEU A 7 42.12 35.28 -48.47
CA LEU A 7 41.61 34.52 -47.34
C LEU A 7 40.14 34.86 -47.06
N ILE A 8 39.27 33.84 -47.03
CA ILE A 8 38.03 33.86 -46.25
C ILE A 8 37.91 32.50 -45.55
N THR A 9 38.51 32.42 -44.36
CA THR A 9 38.25 31.36 -43.39
C THR A 9 36.91 31.64 -42.72
N ILE A 10 35.84 31.03 -43.20
CA ILE A 10 34.61 30.89 -42.41
C ILE A 10 34.84 29.71 -41.46
N LEU A 11 35.29 30.02 -40.25
CA LEU A 11 35.20 29.12 -39.11
C LEU A 11 33.72 29.00 -38.75
N LEU A 12 33.01 28.08 -39.39
CA LEU A 12 31.68 27.67 -38.96
C LEU A 12 31.86 26.82 -37.70
N ALA A 13 32.00 27.48 -36.56
CA ALA A 13 31.95 26.83 -35.25
C ALA A 13 30.53 26.30 -35.04
N GLY A 14 30.27 25.10 -35.52
CA GLY A 14 29.08 24.34 -35.16
C GLY A 14 29.10 24.11 -33.66
N VAL A 15 28.18 24.75 -32.94
CA VAL A 15 27.92 24.42 -31.55
C VAL A 15 27.24 23.05 -31.55
N LEU A 16 28.04 21.99 -31.37
CA LEU A 16 27.52 20.67 -31.09
C LEU A 16 26.95 20.72 -29.67
N GLY A 17 25.63 20.85 -29.57
CA GLY A 17 24.92 20.71 -28.30
C GLY A 17 25.15 19.30 -27.76
N ILE A 18 25.93 19.19 -26.69
CA ILE A 18 26.11 17.92 -25.98
C ILE A 18 24.85 17.73 -25.14
N SER A 19 23.90 16.94 -25.64
CA SER A 19 22.81 16.44 -24.80
C SER A 19 23.39 15.40 -23.85
N ALA A 20 23.27 15.62 -22.55
CA ALA A 20 23.53 14.56 -21.57
C ALA A 20 22.51 13.44 -21.82
N GLN A 21 22.98 12.27 -22.24
CA GLN A 21 22.16 11.07 -22.39
C GLN A 21 22.05 10.40 -21.02
N VAL A 22 20.86 10.37 -20.43
CA VAL A 22 20.62 9.56 -19.23
C VAL A 22 20.57 8.10 -19.64
N THR A 23 21.50 7.29 -19.13
CA THR A 23 21.49 5.84 -19.34
C THR A 23 20.73 5.16 -18.22
N TYR A 24 19.64 4.48 -18.55
CA TYR A 24 18.87 3.67 -17.61
C TYR A 24 19.37 2.23 -17.60
N LYS A 25 19.53 1.64 -16.41
CA LYS A 25 19.78 0.20 -16.24
C LYS A 25 18.51 -0.44 -15.70
N PHE A 26 17.98 -1.41 -16.42
CA PHE A 26 16.80 -2.17 -16.01
C PHE A 26 17.23 -3.52 -15.44
N LYS A 27 16.46 -4.00 -14.47
CA LYS A 27 16.59 -5.35 -13.90
C LYS A 27 15.21 -5.98 -13.89
N THR A 28 15.10 -7.20 -14.36
CA THR A 28 13.84 -7.94 -14.27
C THR A 28 13.61 -8.41 -12.84
N VAL A 29 12.34 -8.48 -12.45
CA VAL A 29 11.90 -8.90 -11.12
C VAL A 29 10.90 -10.03 -11.35
N ASP A 30 11.43 -11.21 -11.61
CA ASP A 30 10.63 -12.39 -11.95
C ASP A 30 10.62 -13.38 -10.80
N PHE A 31 9.43 -13.84 -10.43
CA PHE A 31 9.29 -14.93 -9.47
C PHE A 31 9.98 -16.20 -10.04
N PRO A 32 10.86 -16.88 -9.29
CA PRO A 32 11.59 -18.04 -9.81
C PRO A 32 10.67 -19.15 -10.34
N GLY A 33 10.89 -19.57 -11.59
CA GLY A 33 10.13 -20.65 -12.22
C GLY A 33 8.74 -20.26 -12.73
N SER A 34 8.37 -18.98 -12.69
CA SER A 34 7.08 -18.53 -13.21
C SER A 34 7.03 -18.55 -14.74
N SER A 35 5.87 -18.93 -15.31
CA SER A 35 5.55 -18.74 -16.73
C SER A 35 4.92 -17.37 -17.03
N PHE A 36 4.40 -16.71 -15.98
CA PHE A 36 3.86 -15.37 -16.02
C PHE A 36 4.23 -14.65 -14.72
N ASN A 37 4.60 -13.38 -14.83
CA ASN A 37 4.93 -12.55 -13.68
C ASN A 37 4.53 -11.10 -13.98
N ARG A 38 3.88 -10.46 -12.99
CA ARG A 38 3.50 -9.05 -13.04
C ARG A 38 3.72 -8.43 -11.66
N ALA A 39 4.61 -7.46 -11.59
CA ALA A 39 4.70 -6.56 -10.44
C ALA A 39 3.52 -5.59 -10.47
N HIS A 40 2.84 -5.43 -9.34
CA HIS A 40 1.70 -4.52 -9.18
C HIS A 40 2.10 -3.22 -8.50
N ASN A 41 2.85 -3.29 -7.41
CA ASN A 41 3.18 -2.11 -6.60
C ASN A 41 4.55 -2.27 -5.91
N ILE A 42 5.15 -1.14 -5.51
CA ILE A 42 6.41 -1.05 -4.79
C ILE A 42 6.32 0.02 -3.69
N ASN A 43 6.67 -0.33 -2.45
CA ASN A 43 6.70 0.65 -1.35
C ASN A 43 8.01 1.46 -1.34
N ARG A 44 8.10 2.47 -0.46
CA ARG A 44 9.30 3.33 -0.33
C ARG A 44 10.57 2.60 0.14
N LEU A 45 10.44 1.37 0.63
CA LEU A 45 11.55 0.52 1.06
C LEU A 45 12.05 -0.39 -0.08
N GLY A 46 11.37 -0.38 -1.23
CA GLY A 46 11.71 -1.20 -2.39
C GLY A 46 11.11 -2.61 -2.36
N ASP A 47 10.14 -2.86 -1.47
CA ASP A 47 9.40 -4.11 -1.42
C ASP A 47 8.33 -4.12 -2.50
N ILE A 48 8.26 -5.22 -3.24
CA ILE A 48 7.40 -5.32 -4.43
C ILE A 48 6.33 -6.37 -4.17
N VAL A 49 5.08 -6.07 -4.48
CA VAL A 49 4.01 -7.07 -4.54
C VAL A 49 3.54 -7.30 -5.96
N GLY A 50 3.00 -8.48 -6.21
CA GLY A 50 2.53 -8.82 -7.54
C GLY A 50 1.75 -10.12 -7.62
N LEU A 51 1.60 -10.55 -8.87
CA LEU A 51 0.97 -11.78 -9.31
C LEU A 51 1.97 -12.58 -10.15
N PHE A 52 1.98 -13.89 -9.98
CA PHE A 52 2.68 -14.80 -10.88
C PHE A 52 1.87 -16.09 -11.10
N SER A 53 2.26 -16.89 -12.09
CA SER A 53 1.76 -18.26 -12.26
C SER A 53 2.88 -19.21 -12.63
N PHE A 54 2.75 -20.47 -12.22
CA PHE A 54 3.61 -21.55 -12.70
C PHE A 54 3.10 -22.09 -14.05
N PRO A 55 3.92 -22.85 -14.80
CA PRO A 55 3.46 -23.56 -16.00
C PRO A 55 2.27 -24.50 -15.76
N THR A 56 2.07 -24.96 -14.52
CA THR A 56 0.93 -25.79 -14.10
C THR A 56 -0.39 -25.03 -13.99
N GLY A 57 -0.39 -23.70 -14.15
CA GLY A 57 -1.55 -22.84 -13.95
C GLY A 57 -1.68 -22.36 -12.50
N GLY A 58 -2.78 -21.66 -12.21
CA GLY A 58 -3.04 -21.02 -10.90
C GLY A 58 -2.33 -19.67 -10.77
N GLY A 59 -3.08 -18.64 -10.36
CA GLY A 59 -2.50 -17.32 -10.08
C GLY A 59 -2.20 -17.17 -8.59
N HIS A 60 -0.98 -16.76 -8.30
CA HIS A 60 -0.44 -16.65 -6.96
C HIS A 60 0.02 -15.21 -6.70
N GLY A 61 -0.21 -14.71 -5.48
CA GLY A 61 0.37 -13.46 -5.04
C GLY A 61 1.84 -13.64 -4.71
N TYR A 62 2.61 -12.55 -4.72
CA TYR A 62 3.94 -12.57 -4.12
C TYR A 62 4.28 -11.27 -3.40
N LEU A 63 5.21 -11.38 -2.44
CA LEU A 63 6.00 -10.29 -1.89
C LEU A 63 7.48 -10.53 -2.22
N ARG A 64 8.17 -9.53 -2.73
CA ARG A 64 9.62 -9.49 -2.80
C ARG A 64 10.14 -8.53 -1.74
N HIS A 65 10.68 -9.07 -0.66
CA HIS A 65 11.23 -8.30 0.47
C HIS A 65 12.73 -8.58 0.61
N ASN A 66 13.55 -7.53 0.69
CA ASN A 66 15.02 -7.64 0.75
C ASN A 66 15.63 -8.54 -0.34
N GLY A 67 15.02 -8.55 -1.52
CA GLY A 67 15.46 -9.34 -2.66
C GLY A 67 15.01 -10.79 -2.70
N VAL A 68 14.29 -11.25 -1.68
CA VAL A 68 13.75 -12.61 -1.59
C VAL A 68 12.27 -12.60 -1.91
N PHE A 69 11.83 -13.54 -2.75
CA PHE A 69 10.41 -13.75 -3.03
C PHE A 69 9.76 -14.64 -1.97
N GLN A 70 8.56 -14.27 -1.57
CA GLN A 70 7.62 -15.06 -0.79
C GLN A 70 6.33 -15.18 -1.59
N GLN A 71 5.84 -16.41 -1.75
CA GLN A 71 4.53 -16.69 -2.33
C GLN A 71 3.44 -16.34 -1.31
N ILE A 72 2.36 -15.73 -1.80
CA ILE A 72 1.19 -15.32 -1.01
C ILE A 72 -0.03 -15.98 -1.64
N ASP A 73 -0.56 -16.98 -0.94
CA ASP A 73 -1.81 -17.64 -1.30
C ASP A 73 -2.82 -17.47 -0.18
N TYR A 74 -3.99 -16.93 -0.51
CA TYR A 74 -5.10 -16.90 0.43
C TYR A 74 -5.59 -18.34 0.66
N PRO A 75 -5.76 -18.79 1.93
CA PRO A 75 -6.17 -20.16 2.20
C PRO A 75 -7.52 -20.53 1.57
N GLY A 76 -7.53 -21.58 0.75
CA GLY A 76 -8.73 -22.08 0.08
C GLY A 76 -9.14 -21.32 -1.19
N ALA A 77 -8.38 -20.30 -1.60
CA ALA A 77 -8.61 -19.60 -2.86
C ALA A 77 -8.08 -20.40 -4.06
N ILE A 78 -8.71 -20.22 -5.22
CA ILE A 78 -8.24 -20.77 -6.51
C ILE A 78 -7.33 -19.78 -7.26
N PHE A 79 -7.33 -18.52 -6.84
CA PHE A 79 -6.49 -17.45 -7.36
C PHE A 79 -6.22 -16.43 -6.27
N THR A 80 -5.00 -15.93 -6.16
CA THR A 80 -4.62 -14.82 -5.26
C THR A 80 -3.78 -13.80 -6.03
N SER A 81 -4.04 -12.52 -5.81
CA SER A 81 -3.23 -11.42 -6.36
C SER A 81 -2.96 -10.38 -5.28
N ALA A 82 -1.68 -10.13 -5.00
CA ALA A 82 -1.27 -9.04 -4.11
C ALA A 82 -1.08 -7.76 -4.95
N ARG A 83 -1.81 -6.70 -4.60
CA ARG A 83 -1.96 -5.51 -5.44
C ARG A 83 -1.34 -4.26 -4.84
N GLY A 84 -1.56 -4.01 -3.55
CA GLY A 84 -1.05 -2.84 -2.84
C GLY A 84 -0.15 -3.22 -1.67
N ILE A 85 0.81 -2.36 -1.34
CA ILE A 85 1.69 -2.53 -0.18
C ILE A 85 2.12 -1.19 0.40
N ASN A 86 2.06 -1.06 1.72
CA ASN A 86 2.60 0.10 2.43
C ASN A 86 3.97 -0.15 3.07
N SER A 87 4.54 0.86 3.72
CA SER A 87 5.88 0.82 4.30
C SER A 87 5.98 -0.03 5.57
N SER A 88 4.84 -0.47 6.10
CA SER A 88 4.76 -1.38 7.25
C SER A 88 4.51 -2.83 6.83
N LEU A 89 4.74 -3.15 5.53
CA LEU A 89 4.50 -4.47 4.93
C LEU A 89 3.05 -4.96 5.08
N GLN A 90 2.09 -4.05 5.22
CA GLN A 90 0.68 -4.39 5.08
C GLN A 90 0.38 -4.50 3.59
N ILE A 91 -0.23 -5.60 3.20
CA ILE A 91 -0.49 -5.93 1.79
C ILE A 91 -1.99 -6.05 1.59
N VAL A 92 -2.51 -5.45 0.53
CA VAL A 92 -3.89 -5.63 0.09
C VAL A 92 -3.95 -6.26 -1.28
N GLY A 93 -5.07 -6.91 -1.58
CA GLY A 93 -5.28 -7.55 -2.87
C GLY A 93 -6.63 -8.22 -2.96
N GLY A 94 -6.76 -9.08 -3.96
CA GLY A 94 -7.96 -9.87 -4.22
C GLY A 94 -7.66 -11.36 -4.27
N TYR A 95 -8.64 -12.17 -3.89
CA TYR A 95 -8.62 -13.61 -4.08
C TYR A 95 -9.95 -14.10 -4.66
N VAL A 96 -9.90 -15.19 -5.42
CA VAL A 96 -11.08 -15.86 -5.96
C VAL A 96 -11.35 -17.11 -5.15
N ASP A 97 -12.55 -17.24 -4.61
CA ASP A 97 -12.97 -18.44 -3.88
C ASP A 97 -13.32 -19.61 -4.83
N VAL A 98 -13.66 -20.78 -4.26
CA VAL A 98 -14.05 -21.97 -5.04
C VAL A 98 -15.36 -21.80 -5.81
N ASN A 99 -16.16 -20.76 -5.52
CA ASN A 99 -17.40 -20.43 -6.20
C ASN A 99 -17.21 -19.39 -7.32
N ASN A 100 -15.97 -19.00 -7.63
CA ASN A 100 -15.61 -17.92 -8.54
C ASN A 100 -16.10 -16.53 -8.10
N VAL A 101 -16.11 -16.26 -6.80
CA VAL A 101 -16.39 -14.92 -6.25
C VAL A 101 -15.08 -14.24 -5.88
N ASP A 102 -14.91 -13.00 -6.34
CA ASP A 102 -13.79 -12.13 -5.96
C ASP A 102 -14.04 -11.47 -4.60
N HIS A 103 -13.07 -11.61 -3.71
CA HIS A 103 -13.05 -11.01 -2.38
C HIS A 103 -11.76 -10.22 -2.18
N ALA A 104 -11.80 -9.18 -1.36
CA ALA A 104 -10.61 -8.45 -0.98
C ALA A 104 -9.99 -9.02 0.30
N PHE A 105 -8.68 -8.83 0.44
CA PHE A 105 -7.97 -9.16 1.68
C PHE A 105 -7.01 -8.05 2.12
N LEU A 106 -6.76 -8.02 3.43
CA LEU A 106 -5.65 -7.34 4.06
C LEU A 106 -4.76 -8.40 4.73
N LEU A 107 -3.47 -8.40 4.41
CA LEU A 107 -2.45 -9.26 5.00
C LEU A 107 -1.55 -8.43 5.92
N VAL A 108 -1.54 -8.76 7.20
CA VAL A 108 -0.69 -8.11 8.21
C VAL A 108 0.05 -9.19 8.99
N ASN A 109 1.39 -9.13 9.01
CA ASN A 109 2.23 -10.07 9.75
C ASN A 109 1.89 -11.55 9.45
N GLY A 110 1.61 -11.87 8.18
CA GLY A 110 1.27 -13.23 7.75
C GLY A 110 -0.18 -13.67 8.03
N GLN A 111 -1.01 -12.80 8.61
CA GLN A 111 -2.42 -13.09 8.88
C GLN A 111 -3.34 -12.37 7.89
N PHE A 112 -4.17 -13.13 7.20
CA PHE A 112 -5.19 -12.60 6.31
C PHE A 112 -6.45 -12.17 7.07
N THR A 113 -6.98 -11.03 6.68
CA THR A 113 -8.34 -10.58 6.99
C THR A 113 -9.06 -10.38 5.66
N SER A 114 -10.09 -11.19 5.40
CA SER A 114 -10.96 -10.99 4.24
C SER A 114 -12.02 -9.92 4.54
N PHE A 115 -12.40 -9.16 3.52
CA PHE A 115 -13.48 -8.19 3.61
C PHE A 115 -14.15 -7.99 2.24
N ASP A 116 -15.45 -7.68 2.29
CA ASP A 116 -16.25 -7.32 1.14
C ASP A 116 -16.99 -6.01 1.42
N VAL A 117 -17.17 -5.18 0.39
CA VAL A 117 -18.02 -3.98 0.52
C VAL A 117 -19.48 -4.45 0.65
N PRO A 118 -20.23 -3.99 1.65
CA PRO A 118 -21.61 -4.44 1.81
C PRO A 118 -22.48 -4.08 0.59
N GLY A 119 -23.28 -5.05 0.14
CA GLY A 119 -24.10 -4.93 -1.06
C GLY A 119 -23.37 -5.18 -2.39
N ALA A 120 -22.06 -5.45 -2.36
CA ALA A 120 -21.31 -5.83 -3.55
C ALA A 120 -21.38 -7.34 -3.83
N THR A 121 -21.33 -7.71 -5.11
CA THR A 121 -21.16 -9.09 -5.59
C THR A 121 -19.70 -9.46 -5.84
N SER A 122 -18.80 -8.49 -5.82
CA SER A 122 -17.35 -8.65 -6.00
C SER A 122 -16.65 -7.45 -5.36
N THR A 123 -15.54 -7.70 -4.65
CA THR A 123 -14.69 -6.66 -4.04
C THR A 123 -13.23 -6.94 -4.34
N ASP A 124 -12.48 -5.94 -4.79
CA ASP A 124 -11.04 -6.05 -5.06
C ASP A 124 -10.30 -4.80 -4.55
N ALA A 125 -9.30 -5.01 -3.68
CA ALA A 125 -8.53 -3.93 -3.07
C ALA A 125 -7.24 -3.67 -3.86
N PHE A 126 -7.05 -2.43 -4.32
CA PHE A 126 -5.98 -2.06 -5.25
C PHE A 126 -4.76 -1.44 -4.58
N ASP A 127 -4.96 -0.60 -3.55
CA ASP A 127 -3.85 0.07 -2.89
C ASP A 127 -4.11 0.33 -1.40
N ILE A 128 -3.03 0.53 -0.65
CA ILE A 128 -3.05 0.85 0.78
C ILE A 128 -1.97 1.88 1.10
N ASP A 129 -2.34 2.94 1.82
CA ASP A 129 -1.38 3.96 2.25
C ASP A 129 -0.71 3.63 3.61
N ASP A 130 0.26 4.45 4.02
CA ASP A 130 0.97 4.29 5.30
C ASP A 130 0.08 4.55 6.53
N SER A 131 -1.10 5.14 6.36
CA SER A 131 -2.10 5.32 7.43
C SER A 131 -3.04 4.13 7.58
N GLY A 132 -3.03 3.19 6.62
CA GLY A 132 -3.90 2.03 6.56
C GLY A 132 -5.21 2.28 5.82
N GLU A 133 -5.33 3.38 5.09
CA GLU A 133 -6.47 3.65 4.21
C GLU A 133 -6.33 2.81 2.94
N ILE A 134 -7.40 2.09 2.59
CA ILE A 134 -7.41 1.14 1.46
C ILE A 134 -8.34 1.67 0.38
N VAL A 135 -7.94 1.56 -0.88
CA VAL A 135 -8.80 1.88 -2.02
C VAL A 135 -8.94 0.68 -2.94
N GLY A 136 -10.05 0.62 -3.66
CA GLY A 136 -10.32 -0.49 -4.57
C GLY A 136 -11.58 -0.29 -5.39
N VAL A 137 -12.07 -1.39 -5.93
CA VAL A 137 -13.32 -1.44 -6.69
C VAL A 137 -14.27 -2.49 -6.14
N CYS A 138 -15.55 -2.25 -6.29
CA CYS A 138 -16.60 -3.21 -6.00
C CYS A 138 -17.62 -3.21 -7.14
N ILE A 139 -18.33 -4.32 -7.30
CA ILE A 139 -19.42 -4.45 -8.26
C ILE A 139 -20.72 -4.59 -7.49
N ASP A 140 -21.71 -3.75 -7.77
CA ASP A 140 -23.03 -3.83 -7.12
C ASP A 140 -23.91 -4.96 -7.71
N THR A 141 -25.07 -5.20 -7.11
CA THR A 141 -26.02 -6.22 -7.60
C THR A 141 -26.59 -5.94 -9.00
N ALA A 142 -26.45 -4.71 -9.51
CA ALA A 142 -26.83 -4.35 -10.87
C ALA A 142 -25.68 -4.57 -11.88
N GLY A 143 -24.51 -5.01 -11.42
CA GLY A 143 -23.32 -5.24 -12.25
C GLY A 143 -22.53 -3.96 -12.53
N VAL A 144 -22.78 -2.87 -11.81
CA VAL A 144 -22.07 -1.60 -11.95
C VAL A 144 -20.83 -1.60 -11.07
N GLN A 145 -19.70 -1.19 -11.63
CA GLN A 145 -18.44 -1.07 -10.91
C GLN A 145 -18.31 0.32 -10.27
N HIS A 146 -17.96 0.35 -8.99
CA HIS A 146 -17.74 1.55 -8.19
C HIS A 146 -16.35 1.56 -7.57
N GLY A 147 -15.77 2.73 -7.38
CA GLY A 147 -14.60 2.88 -6.52
C GLY A 147 -15.02 2.83 -5.04
N PHE A 148 -14.14 2.39 -4.16
CA PHE A 148 -14.33 2.53 -2.72
C PHE A 148 -13.06 3.01 -2.02
N VAL A 149 -13.27 3.63 -0.86
CA VAL A 149 -12.25 3.88 0.17
C VAL A 149 -12.71 3.15 1.44
N LEU A 150 -11.80 2.42 2.09
CA LEU A 150 -11.98 1.83 3.41
C LEU A 150 -11.05 2.54 4.38
N LYS A 151 -11.62 3.22 5.36
CA LYS A 151 -10.89 3.96 6.39
C LYS A 151 -11.52 3.70 7.75
N ASP A 152 -10.71 3.30 8.72
CA ASP A 152 -11.17 3.01 10.09
C ASP A 152 -12.35 2.01 10.15
N GLY A 153 -12.42 1.08 9.20
CA GLY A 153 -13.52 0.10 9.09
C GLY A 153 -14.78 0.59 8.38
N ILE A 154 -14.79 1.81 7.86
CA ILE A 154 -15.93 2.43 7.18
C ILE A 154 -15.66 2.47 5.68
N PHE A 155 -16.60 1.97 4.87
CA PHE A 155 -16.52 2.12 3.41
C PHE A 155 -17.22 3.40 2.96
N SER A 156 -16.59 4.10 2.02
CA SER A 156 -17.22 5.16 1.24
C SER A 156 -17.03 4.93 -0.24
N THR A 157 -18.11 5.02 -1.00
CA THR A 157 -18.08 4.91 -2.46
C THR A 157 -17.41 6.15 -3.08
N LEU A 158 -16.53 5.93 -4.04
CA LEU A 158 -15.87 6.97 -4.83
C LEU A 158 -16.38 6.88 -6.27
N ASP A 159 -17.51 7.54 -6.53
CA ASP A 159 -18.10 7.64 -7.86
C ASP A 159 -17.77 8.99 -8.53
N PHE A 160 -17.50 8.95 -9.83
CA PHE A 160 -17.32 10.19 -10.59
C PHE A 160 -18.64 10.97 -10.63
N PRO A 161 -18.63 12.30 -10.41
CA PRO A 161 -19.85 13.10 -10.49
C PRO A 161 -20.52 12.93 -11.86
N ARG A 162 -21.78 12.45 -11.87
CA ARG A 162 -22.59 12.10 -13.07
C ARG A 162 -22.30 10.73 -13.70
N ALA A 163 -21.61 9.82 -13.00
CA ALA A 163 -21.81 8.40 -13.25
C ALA A 163 -23.31 8.09 -13.08
N ALA A 164 -23.92 7.41 -14.05
CA ALA A 164 -25.37 7.42 -14.28
C ALA A 164 -26.21 6.63 -13.27
N THR A 165 -25.67 6.25 -12.10
CA THR A 165 -26.33 5.36 -11.16
C THR A 165 -25.96 5.73 -9.72
N MET A 166 -26.98 6.07 -8.92
CA MET A 166 -26.85 6.44 -7.50
C MET A 166 -27.08 5.26 -6.54
N ALA A 167 -27.24 4.04 -7.05
CA ALA A 167 -27.08 2.84 -6.25
C ALA A 167 -25.59 2.49 -6.31
N GLY A 168 -24.92 2.44 -5.16
CA GLY A 168 -23.51 2.12 -5.06
C GLY A 168 -23.27 1.16 -3.91
N CYS A 169 -22.11 0.50 -3.89
CA CYS A 169 -21.71 -0.34 -2.78
C CYS A 169 -21.58 0.52 -1.51
N GLN A 170 -22.29 0.17 -0.43
CA GLN A 170 -22.40 1.00 0.77
C GLN A 170 -22.45 0.13 2.02
N GLY A 171 -21.68 0.46 3.05
CA GLY A 171 -21.84 -0.10 4.39
C GLY A 171 -20.58 -0.03 5.26
N ASP A 172 -20.68 -0.55 6.48
CA ASP A 172 -19.57 -0.62 7.44
C ASP A 172 -18.97 -2.03 7.46
N LEU A 173 -17.63 -2.14 7.54
CA LEU A 173 -16.97 -3.41 7.80
C LEU A 173 -17.10 -3.76 9.28
N GLN A 174 -17.90 -4.77 9.60
CA GLN A 174 -17.95 -5.34 10.95
C GLN A 174 -16.69 -6.20 11.19
N ILE A 175 -15.57 -5.58 11.54
CA ILE A 175 -14.37 -6.32 11.96
C ILE A 175 -14.66 -6.93 13.34
N SER A 176 -14.91 -8.24 13.39
CA SER A 176 -14.99 -9.04 14.61
C SER A 176 -13.61 -9.19 15.27
N GLY A 177 -13.02 -8.08 15.72
CA GLY A 177 -11.69 -8.12 16.33
C GLY A 177 -11.00 -6.78 16.57
N SER A 178 -11.60 -5.65 16.18
CA SER A 178 -11.00 -4.34 16.48
C SER A 178 -11.01 -4.11 17.99
N ALA A 179 -9.86 -4.36 18.62
CA ALA A 179 -9.54 -3.81 19.92
C ALA A 179 -9.80 -2.31 19.84
N LYS A 180 -10.95 -1.86 20.37
CA LYS A 180 -11.21 -0.45 20.62
C LYS A 180 -9.94 0.10 21.22
N ARG A 181 -9.25 1.00 20.51
CA ARG A 181 -8.26 1.87 21.14
C ARG A 181 -9.02 2.53 22.29
N ARG A 182 -8.84 2.01 23.51
CA ARG A 182 -9.31 2.67 24.70
C ARG A 182 -8.58 4.00 24.69
N LYS A 183 -9.31 5.10 24.49
CA LYS A 183 -8.80 6.41 24.89
C LYS A 183 -8.21 6.21 26.29
N PRO A 184 -6.96 6.64 26.56
CA PRO A 184 -6.51 6.67 27.94
C PRO A 184 -7.54 7.49 28.71
N ALA A 185 -8.21 6.85 29.66
CA ALA A 185 -9.04 7.58 30.60
C ALA A 185 -8.07 8.45 31.39
N TYR A 186 -7.98 9.73 31.04
CA TYR A 186 -7.42 10.72 31.94
C TYR A 186 -8.47 10.87 33.05
N SER A 187 -8.31 10.07 34.10
CA SER A 187 -9.09 10.19 35.32
C SER A 187 -8.78 11.55 35.93
N ALA A 188 -9.79 12.39 36.07
CA ALA A 188 -9.69 13.72 36.67
C ALA A 188 -9.66 13.68 38.21
N ASP A 189 -9.29 12.55 38.82
CA ASP A 189 -9.39 12.33 40.28
C ASP A 189 -8.04 12.20 41.02
N ASP A 190 -6.89 12.41 40.38
CA ASP A 190 -5.62 12.45 41.12
C ASP A 190 -5.28 13.89 41.57
N ARG A 191 -6.10 14.39 42.52
CA ARG A 191 -5.77 15.52 43.39
C ARG A 191 -5.79 15.08 44.85
N SER A 192 -4.99 14.09 45.20
CA SER A 192 -4.73 13.82 46.62
C SER A 192 -3.37 13.13 46.83
N ALA A 193 -2.29 13.88 46.61
CA ALA A 193 -0.99 13.57 47.18
C ALA A 193 -0.20 14.85 47.47
N GLU A 194 -0.81 15.78 48.21
CA GLU A 194 -0.08 16.71 49.06
C GLU A 194 -0.52 16.50 50.51
N SER A 195 0.41 16.66 51.45
CA SER A 195 0.24 16.62 52.91
C SER A 195 0.19 15.23 53.58
N VAL A 196 1.37 14.65 53.80
CA VAL A 196 1.68 14.04 55.12
C VAL A 196 3.03 14.54 55.60
N PHE A 197 2.98 15.33 56.66
CA PHE A 197 4.06 15.89 57.44
C PHE A 197 5.15 14.86 57.80
N GLY A 198 6.37 15.08 57.30
CA GLY A 198 7.62 14.59 57.87
C GLY A 198 8.20 15.65 58.80
N LYS A 199 8.25 15.33 60.10
CA LYS A 199 8.71 16.17 61.20
C LYS A 199 10.14 16.70 61.01
N GLU A 200 10.35 17.94 61.45
CA GLU A 200 11.64 18.53 61.76
C GLU A 200 12.52 17.60 62.62
N ARG A 201 13.77 17.42 62.21
CA ARG A 201 14.92 17.47 63.13
C ARG A 201 16.06 18.23 62.46
N VAL A 202 16.27 19.43 62.98
CA VAL A 202 17.50 20.20 62.89
C VAL A 202 18.55 19.49 63.73
N THR A 203 19.65 19.05 63.11
CA THR A 203 20.95 18.89 63.78
C THR A 203 22.03 19.46 62.88
N GLN A 204 22.39 20.70 63.22
CA GLN A 204 23.69 21.34 63.15
C GLN A 204 24.86 20.47 62.66
N ILE A 205 25.55 20.94 61.61
CA ILE A 205 26.96 20.63 61.37
C ILE A 205 27.65 21.97 61.13
N ASP A 206 28.65 22.23 61.96
CA ASP A 206 29.32 23.52 62.13
C ASP A 206 30.12 23.96 60.89
N ALA A 207 30.25 25.28 60.76
CA ALA A 207 31.19 25.92 59.84
C ALA A 207 32.60 25.94 60.44
N LYS A 208 33.58 25.36 59.73
CA LYS A 208 34.85 26.01 59.40
C LYS A 208 35.57 25.29 58.28
#